data_AF-A0A929D5T9-F1
#
_entry.id   AF-A0A929D5T9-F1
#
_cell.length_a   1.000
_cell.length_b   1.000
_cell.length_c   1.000
_cell.angle_alpha   90.00
_cell.angle_beta   90.00
_cell.angle_gamma   90.00
#
_symmetry.space_group_name_H-M   'P 1'
#
loop_
_entity.id
_entity.type
_entity.pdbx_description
1 polymer ?
#
loop_
_entity_poly.entity_id
_entity_poly.type
_entity_poly.pdbx_seq_one_letter_code
_entity_poly.pdbx_strand_id
1 'polypeptide(L)'
;MPGTAKTPEDLSHEDKARLVVDMFHRIIIHYALWFAEIKHQMGMEKALEILGNASKRSYVYQMKRLSRVLEFEMKDDLPAPLLEMPAESVQELMDSVALNWLANDGIWFQAVEFTSGMNDAKRCNDSCWAHFSPFEAWSIKKFLSLPENSGLEGLKRA
;
A
#
# COMPACT_ATOMS: atom_id res chain seq x y z
N MET A 1 -20.56 -8.65 14.28
CA MET A 1 -20.02 -9.74 15.11
C MET A 1 -20.74 -11.02 14.72
N PRO A 2 -20.05 -12.15 14.50
CA PRO A 2 -20.69 -13.46 14.43
C PRO A 2 -21.56 -13.65 15.67
N GLY A 3 -22.76 -14.19 15.48
CA GLY A 3 -23.99 -13.79 16.20
C GLY A 3 -24.10 -13.94 17.72
N THR A 4 -23.03 -14.30 18.44
CA THR A 4 -23.04 -14.45 19.91
C THR A 4 -21.87 -13.80 20.66
N ALA A 5 -20.84 -13.31 19.96
CA ALA A 5 -19.67 -12.70 20.60
C ALA A 5 -19.99 -11.31 21.15
N LYS A 6 -19.64 -11.04 22.41
CA LYS A 6 -19.84 -9.74 23.08
C LYS A 6 -18.57 -8.90 23.08
N THR A 7 -17.42 -9.57 23.05
CA THR A 7 -16.08 -8.99 23.03
C THR A 7 -15.22 -9.68 21.96
N PRO A 8 -14.13 -9.05 21.47
CA PRO A 8 -13.18 -9.71 20.56
C PRO A 8 -12.59 -11.01 21.12
N GLU A 9 -12.49 -11.14 22.44
CA GLU A 9 -12.01 -12.33 23.13
C GLU A 9 -12.95 -13.53 22.94
N ASP A 10 -14.26 -13.29 22.81
CA ASP A 10 -15.30 -14.31 22.61
C ASP A 10 -15.32 -14.87 21.18
N LEU A 11 -14.58 -14.26 20.25
CA LEU A 11 -14.54 -14.69 18.87
C LEU A 11 -13.89 -16.08 18.74
N SER A 12 -14.41 -16.87 17.80
CA SER A 12 -13.77 -18.12 17.39
C SER A 12 -12.36 -17.85 16.85
N HIS A 13 -11.51 -18.89 16.80
CA HIS A 13 -10.17 -18.74 16.22
C HIS A 13 -10.22 -18.22 14.78
N GLU A 14 -11.15 -18.74 13.97
CA GLU A 14 -11.34 -18.30 12.59
C GLU A 14 -11.78 -16.83 12.52
N ASP A 15 -12.73 -16.41 13.36
CA ASP A 15 -13.20 -15.03 13.38
C ASP A 15 -12.12 -14.05 13.84
N LYS A 16 -11.24 -14.47 14.78
CA LYS A 16 -10.07 -13.68 15.17
C LYS A 16 -9.11 -13.51 13.99
N ALA A 17 -8.83 -14.57 13.24
CA ALA A 17 -7.98 -14.50 12.05
C ALA A 17 -8.60 -13.58 10.97
N ARG A 18 -9.91 -13.70 10.71
CA ARG A 18 -10.64 -12.81 9.79
C ARG A 18 -10.58 -11.35 10.24
N LEU A 19 -10.74 -11.10 11.54
CA LEU A 19 -10.66 -9.75 12.10
C LEU A 19 -9.25 -9.15 11.94
N VAL A 20 -8.18 -9.94 12.07
CA VAL A 20 -6.81 -9.46 11.81
C VAL A 20 -6.65 -8.99 10.35
N VAL A 21 -7.16 -9.76 9.38
CA VAL A 21 -7.12 -9.37 7.96
C VAL A 21 -7.93 -8.10 7.70
N ASP A 22 -9.13 -7.99 8.28
CA ASP A 22 -9.95 -6.77 8.22
C ASP A 22 -9.24 -5.56 8.84
N MET A 23 -8.51 -5.73 9.95
CA MET A 23 -7.72 -4.66 10.56
C MET A 23 -6.62 -4.15 9.61
N PHE A 24 -5.94 -5.03 8.86
CA PHE A 24 -4.99 -4.61 7.83
C PHE A 24 -5.65 -3.83 6.71
N HIS A 25 -6.83 -4.26 6.25
CA HIS A 25 -7.61 -3.51 5.27
C HIS A 25 -7.94 -2.09 5.77
N ARG A 26 -8.39 -1.96 7.03
CA ARG A 26 -8.66 -0.66 7.66
C ARG A 26 -7.42 0.21 7.76
N ILE A 27 -6.25 -0.37 8.03
CA ILE A 27 -4.98 0.36 8.03
C ILE A 27 -4.71 0.93 6.63
N ILE A 28 -4.89 0.14 5.56
CA ILE A 28 -4.68 0.59 4.18
C ILE A 28 -5.61 1.76 3.83
N ILE A 29 -6.91 1.62 4.12
CA ILE A 29 -7.90 2.68 3.84
C ILE A 29 -7.59 3.93 4.66
N HIS A 30 -7.32 3.80 5.95
CA HIS A 30 -7.00 4.93 6.81
C HIS A 30 -5.71 5.63 6.39
N TYR A 31 -4.70 4.88 5.94
CA TYR A 31 -3.46 5.41 5.39
C TYR A 31 -3.71 6.24 4.12
N ALA A 32 -4.55 5.74 3.20
CA ALA A 32 -4.95 6.46 2.00
C ALA A 32 -5.75 7.73 2.34
N LEU A 33 -6.67 7.66 3.31
CA LEU A 33 -7.46 8.81 3.76
C LEU A 33 -6.58 9.91 4.38
N TRP A 34 -5.60 9.55 5.21
CA TRP A 34 -4.64 10.52 5.75
C TRP A 34 -3.88 11.25 4.65
N PHE A 35 -3.38 10.50 3.66
CA PHE A 35 -2.67 11.10 2.54
C PHE A 35 -3.60 12.00 1.71
N ALA A 36 -4.83 11.55 1.43
CA ALA A 36 -5.82 12.32 0.71
C ALA A 36 -6.16 13.64 1.41
N GLU A 37 -6.33 13.62 2.73
CA GLU A 37 -6.66 14.80 3.52
C GLU A 37 -5.49 15.79 3.59
N ILE A 38 -4.26 15.31 3.81
CA ILE A 38 -3.08 16.18 3.80
C ILE A 38 -2.91 16.82 2.42
N LYS A 39 -3.09 16.06 1.34
CA LYS A 39 -3.07 16.59 -0.03
C LYS A 39 -4.14 17.66 -0.24
N HIS A 40 -5.35 17.43 0.26
CA HIS A 40 -6.46 18.39 0.15
C HIS A 40 -6.17 19.70 0.92
N GLN A 41 -5.70 19.60 2.16
CA GLN A 41 -5.51 20.74 3.06
C GLN A 41 -4.18 21.50 2.83
N MET A 42 -3.12 20.78 2.43
CA MET A 42 -1.74 21.29 2.44
C MET A 42 -1.05 21.20 1.06
N GLY A 43 -1.71 20.63 0.05
CA GLY A 43 -1.16 20.45 -1.28
C GLY A 43 -0.27 19.22 -1.43
N MET A 44 -0.03 18.83 -2.69
CA MET A 44 0.64 17.56 -3.04
C MET A 44 2.11 17.51 -2.60
N GLU A 45 2.87 18.59 -2.80
CA GLU A 45 4.29 18.65 -2.44
C GLU A 45 4.49 18.38 -0.94
N LYS A 46 3.73 19.10 -0.10
CA LYS A 46 3.78 18.91 1.34
C LYS A 46 3.27 17.55 1.77
N ALA A 47 2.24 17.02 1.10
CA ALA A 47 1.74 15.68 1.36
C ALA A 47 2.79 14.60 1.11
N LEU A 48 3.57 14.68 0.02
CA LEU A 48 4.64 13.72 -0.28
C LEU A 48 5.80 13.80 0.72
N GLU A 49 6.19 15.01 1.15
CA GLU A 49 7.19 15.20 2.21
C GLU A 49 6.74 14.51 3.52
N ILE A 50 5.51 14.79 3.95
CA ILE A 50 4.94 14.21 5.17
C ILE A 50 4.79 12.69 5.03
N LEU A 51 4.32 12.20 3.88
CA LEU A 51 4.22 10.78 3.56
C LEU A 51 5.57 10.09 3.71
N GLY A 52 6.66 10.67 3.16
CA GLY A 52 8.01 10.11 3.26
C GLY A 52 8.49 9.92 4.70
N ASN A 53 8.14 10.85 5.59
CA ASN A 53 8.47 10.77 7.02
C ASN A 53 7.58 9.78 7.78
N ALA A 54 6.27 9.83 7.54
CA ALA A 54 5.28 9.00 8.22
C ALA A 54 5.40 7.52 7.82
N SER A 55 5.54 7.24 6.52
CA SER A 55 5.66 5.89 5.94
C SER A 55 6.82 5.10 6.53
N LYS A 56 8.04 5.67 6.48
CA LYS A 56 9.27 5.02 6.99
C LYS A 56 9.13 4.68 8.48
N ARG A 57 8.69 5.65 9.29
CA ARG A 57 8.52 5.44 10.74
C ARG A 57 7.45 4.41 11.04
N SER A 58 6.30 4.53 10.38
CA SER A 58 5.15 3.65 10.59
C SER A 58 5.50 2.19 10.24
N TYR A 59 6.19 1.98 9.10
CA TYR A 59 6.65 0.68 8.67
C TYR A 59 7.55 0.00 9.71
N VAL A 60 8.61 0.67 10.16
CA VAL A 60 9.55 0.11 11.16
C VAL A 60 8.82 -0.32 12.44
N TYR A 61 7.91 0.52 12.95
CA TYR A 61 7.16 0.17 14.17
C TYR A 61 6.17 -0.98 13.97
N GLN A 62 5.44 -0.99 12.85
CA GLN A 62 4.49 -2.05 12.56
C GLN A 62 5.21 -3.38 12.35
N MET A 63 6.26 -3.39 11.54
CA MET A 63 7.04 -4.59 11.25
C MET A 63 7.73 -5.14 12.49
N LYS A 64 8.30 -4.31 13.36
CA LYS A 64 8.87 -4.76 14.64
C LYS A 64 7.85 -5.45 15.56
N ARG A 65 6.58 -5.03 15.52
CA ARG A 65 5.51 -5.68 16.29
C ARG A 65 5.11 -7.00 15.67
N LEU A 66 4.92 -7.02 14.35
CA LEU A 66 4.54 -8.22 13.61
C LEU A 66 5.64 -9.28 13.66
N SER A 67 6.90 -8.89 13.52
CA SER A 67 8.06 -9.79 13.55
C SER A 67 8.17 -10.55 14.88
N ARG A 68 7.82 -9.90 15.99
CA ARG A 68 7.76 -10.54 17.31
C ARG A 68 6.62 -11.56 17.41
N VAL A 69 5.45 -11.24 16.87
CA VAL A 69 4.24 -12.08 17.00
C VAL A 69 4.26 -13.25 16.01
N LEU A 70 4.82 -13.03 14.82
CA LEU A 70 4.94 -14.01 13.74
C LEU A 70 6.32 -14.69 13.70
N GLU A 71 7.18 -14.39 14.66
CA GLU A 71 8.46 -15.05 14.91
C GLU A 71 9.43 -15.04 13.71
N PHE A 72 9.57 -13.89 13.04
CA PHE A 72 10.59 -13.68 12.02
C PHE A 72 11.58 -12.57 12.40
N GLU A 73 12.80 -12.65 11.86
CA GLU A 73 13.84 -11.65 12.10
C GLU A 73 13.70 -10.44 11.15
N MET A 74 14.20 -9.30 11.62
CA MET A 74 14.34 -8.08 10.82
C MET A 74 15.83 -7.76 10.66
N LYS A 75 16.28 -7.44 9.44
CA LYS A 75 17.65 -7.04 9.12
C LYS A 75 17.62 -5.78 8.25
N ASP A 76 18.30 -4.73 8.69
CA ASP A 76 18.36 -3.43 7.99
C ASP A 76 16.97 -2.89 7.62
N ASP A 77 16.05 -2.92 8.58
CA ASP A 77 14.62 -2.58 8.45
C ASP A 77 13.80 -3.48 7.51
N LEU A 78 14.35 -4.56 6.94
CA LEU A 78 13.63 -5.51 6.08
C LEU A 78 13.37 -6.86 6.78
N PRO A 79 12.29 -7.59 6.44
CA PRO A 79 12.11 -8.97 6.89
C PRO A 79 13.26 -9.85 6.39
N ALA A 80 13.98 -10.50 7.30
CA ALA A 80 15.06 -11.43 6.96
C ALA A 80 14.61 -12.53 5.97
N PRO A 81 13.39 -13.10 6.08
CA PRO A 81 12.92 -14.07 5.10
C PRO A 81 12.94 -13.56 3.64
N LEU A 82 12.69 -12.27 3.39
CA LEU A 82 12.76 -11.71 2.04
C LEU A 82 14.21 -11.58 1.54
N LEU A 83 15.16 -11.34 2.43
CA LEU A 83 16.58 -11.22 2.10
C LEU A 83 17.26 -12.59 1.90
N GLU A 84 16.72 -13.62 2.53
CA GLU A 84 17.25 -14.99 2.49
C GLU A 84 16.67 -15.83 1.36
N MET A 85 15.61 -15.35 0.71
CA MET A 85 15.04 -15.96 -0.48
C MET A 85 16.06 -16.00 -1.63
N PRO A 86 16.06 -17.08 -2.46
CA PRO A 86 16.79 -17.09 -3.72
C PRO A 86 16.39 -15.90 -4.60
N ALA A 87 17.35 -15.37 -5.37
CA ALA A 87 17.11 -14.20 -6.21
C ALA A 87 15.95 -14.43 -7.19
N GLU A 88 15.83 -15.62 -7.79
CA GLU A 88 14.69 -15.95 -8.65
C GLU A 88 13.34 -15.91 -7.92
N SER A 89 13.29 -16.34 -6.66
CA SER A 89 12.06 -16.33 -5.87
C SER A 89 11.65 -14.92 -5.47
N VAL A 90 12.62 -14.04 -5.19
CA VAL A 90 12.34 -12.62 -4.95
C VAL A 90 11.79 -11.96 -6.22
N GLN A 91 12.35 -12.30 -7.39
CA GLN A 91 11.85 -11.82 -8.67
C GLN A 91 10.41 -12.29 -8.93
N GLU A 92 10.12 -13.58 -8.72
CA GLU A 92 8.76 -14.12 -8.88
C GLU A 92 7.76 -13.46 -7.92
N LEU A 93 8.19 -13.17 -6.68
CA LEU A 93 7.39 -12.44 -5.72
C LEU A 93 7.12 -11.01 -6.20
N MET A 94 8.12 -10.31 -6.74
CA MET A 94 7.96 -8.98 -7.32
C MET A 94 6.95 -8.97 -8.47
N ASP A 95 7.07 -9.91 -9.41
CA ASP A 95 6.15 -10.05 -10.53
C ASP A 95 4.72 -10.32 -10.05
N SER A 96 4.56 -11.20 -9.06
CA SER A 96 3.26 -11.52 -8.46
C SER A 96 2.63 -10.29 -7.77
N VAL A 97 3.43 -9.50 -7.04
CA VAL A 97 2.95 -8.28 -6.38
C VAL A 97 2.54 -7.23 -7.43
N ALA A 98 3.27 -7.11 -8.54
CA ALA A 98 2.91 -6.22 -9.63
C ALA A 98 1.59 -6.63 -10.30
N LEU A 99 1.40 -7.93 -10.54
CA LEU A 99 0.14 -8.47 -11.07
C LEU A 99 -1.03 -8.24 -10.11
N ASN A 100 -0.82 -8.38 -8.80
CA ASN A 100 -1.84 -8.10 -7.80
C ASN A 100 -2.28 -6.63 -7.81
N TRP A 101 -1.34 -5.70 -7.98
CA TRP A 101 -1.67 -4.28 -8.10
C TRP A 101 -2.55 -4.01 -9.34
N LEU A 102 -2.19 -4.58 -10.49
CA LEU A 102 -2.96 -4.44 -11.73
C LEU A 102 -4.37 -5.05 -11.59
N ALA A 103 -4.45 -6.26 -11.03
CA ALA A 103 -5.73 -6.93 -10.81
C ALA A 103 -6.62 -6.15 -9.84
N ASN A 104 -6.04 -5.57 -8.79
CA ASN A 104 -6.77 -4.75 -7.83
C ASN A 104 -7.37 -3.50 -8.47
N ASP A 105 -6.64 -2.80 -9.36
CA ASP A 105 -7.18 -1.65 -10.10
C ASP A 105 -8.42 -2.05 -10.92
N GLY A 106 -8.35 -3.18 -11.63
CA GLY A 106 -9.48 -3.75 -12.37
C GLY A 106 -10.67 -4.15 -11.49
N ILE A 107 -10.41 -4.71 -10.30
CA ILE A 107 -11.47 -5.07 -9.33
C ILE A 107 -12.21 -3.82 -8.85
N TRP A 108 -11.50 -2.72 -8.54
CA TRP A 108 -12.12 -1.44 -8.19
C TRP A 108 -12.93 -0.86 -9.34
N PHE A 109 -12.40 -0.90 -10.55
CA PHE A 109 -13.11 -0.46 -11.75
C PHE A 109 -14.43 -1.21 -11.91
N GLN A 110 -14.37 -2.55 -11.88
CA GLN A 110 -15.53 -3.42 -12.02
C GLN A 110 -16.56 -3.22 -10.91
N ALA A 111 -16.11 -3.00 -9.67
CA ALA A 111 -17.00 -2.73 -8.56
C ALA A 111 -17.86 -1.48 -8.84
N VAL A 112 -17.27 -0.40 -9.35
CA VAL A 112 -18.01 0.82 -9.72
C VAL A 112 -18.84 0.61 -10.98
N GLU A 113 -18.30 -0.08 -11.99
CA GLU A 113 -19.01 -0.35 -13.24
C GLU A 113 -20.30 -1.13 -12.99
N PHE A 114 -20.24 -2.19 -12.19
CA PHE A 114 -21.38 -3.04 -11.92
C PHE A 114 -22.44 -2.36 -11.04
N THR A 115 -22.06 -1.38 -10.21
CA THR A 115 -23.02 -0.65 -9.35
C THR A 115 -23.53 0.66 -9.95
N SER A 116 -22.76 1.29 -10.83
CA SER A 116 -22.97 2.68 -11.25
C SER A 116 -22.74 2.94 -12.74
N GLY A 117 -22.27 1.92 -13.49
CA GLY A 117 -22.09 1.98 -14.93
C GLY A 117 -20.72 2.48 -15.39
N MET A 118 -20.43 2.25 -16.67
CA MET A 118 -19.13 2.49 -17.31
C MET A 118 -18.61 3.94 -17.16
N ASN A 119 -19.49 4.93 -17.29
CA ASN A 119 -19.09 6.34 -17.23
C ASN A 119 -18.53 6.72 -15.85
N ASP A 120 -19.16 6.22 -14.79
CA ASP A 120 -18.72 6.49 -13.42
C ASP A 120 -17.42 5.73 -13.11
N ALA A 121 -17.32 4.47 -13.55
CA ALA A 121 -16.10 3.67 -13.40
C ALA A 121 -14.89 4.36 -14.06
N LYS A 122 -15.06 4.82 -15.31
CA LYS A 122 -14.00 5.52 -16.03
C LYS A 122 -13.64 6.86 -15.39
N ARG A 123 -14.63 7.64 -14.94
CA ARG A 123 -14.37 8.91 -14.25
C ARG A 123 -13.60 8.71 -12.95
N CYS A 124 -13.97 7.71 -12.15
CA CYS A 124 -13.28 7.37 -10.91
C CYS A 124 -11.85 6.89 -11.19
N ASN A 125 -11.67 6.00 -12.17
CA ASN A 125 -10.37 5.51 -12.62
C ASN A 125 -9.44 6.66 -13.05
N ASP A 126 -9.88 7.49 -13.99
CA ASP A 126 -9.06 8.56 -14.55
C ASP A 126 -8.65 9.57 -13.45
N SER A 127 -9.56 9.85 -12.51
CA SER A 127 -9.27 10.72 -11.35
C SER A 127 -8.31 10.07 -10.36
N CYS A 128 -8.45 8.76 -10.11
CA CYS A 128 -7.53 7.99 -9.26
C CYS A 128 -6.11 8.05 -9.82
N TRP A 129 -5.95 7.77 -11.12
CA TRP A 129 -4.68 7.84 -11.82
C TRP A 129 -4.05 9.24 -11.77
N ALA A 130 -4.84 10.30 -12.00
CA ALA A 130 -4.36 11.68 -11.86
C ALA A 130 -3.81 11.99 -10.45
N HIS A 131 -4.32 11.33 -9.41
CA HIS A 131 -3.83 11.48 -8.05
C HIS A 131 -2.67 10.53 -7.69
N PHE A 132 -2.63 9.35 -8.30
CA PHE A 132 -1.62 8.33 -8.03
C PHE A 132 -0.30 8.60 -8.76
N SER A 133 -0.33 9.00 -10.03
CA SER A 133 0.88 9.17 -10.85
C SER A 133 1.95 10.08 -10.24
N PRO A 134 1.63 11.22 -9.58
CA PRO A 134 2.67 12.03 -8.95
C PRO A 134 3.28 11.35 -7.71
N PHE A 135 2.50 10.54 -6.97
CA PHE A 135 3.03 9.71 -5.88
C PHE A 135 3.95 8.60 -6.42
N GLU A 136 3.54 7.91 -7.48
CA GLU A 136 4.35 6.86 -8.12
C GLU A 136 5.68 7.43 -8.63
N ALA A 137 5.64 8.54 -9.36
CA ALA A 137 6.84 9.23 -9.84
C ALA A 137 7.75 9.65 -8.67
N TRP A 138 7.19 10.20 -7.59
CA TRP A 138 7.94 10.52 -6.37
C TRP A 138 8.60 9.29 -5.74
N SER A 139 7.88 8.16 -5.68
CA SER A 139 8.36 6.91 -5.12
C SER A 139 9.53 6.32 -5.92
N ILE A 140 9.36 6.22 -7.26
CA ILE A 140 10.40 5.73 -8.18
C ILE A 140 11.65 6.63 -8.11
N LYS A 141 11.46 7.94 -8.15
CA LYS A 141 12.54 8.92 -8.05
C LYS A 141 13.35 8.73 -6.76
N LYS A 142 12.67 8.51 -5.63
CA LYS A 142 13.30 8.27 -4.33
C LYS A 142 14.07 6.94 -4.31
N PHE A 143 13.47 5.88 -4.87
CA PHE A 143 14.10 4.56 -4.96
C PHE A 143 15.40 4.62 -5.80
N LEU A 144 15.36 5.30 -6.94
CA LEU A 144 16.49 5.44 -7.86
C LEU A 144 17.46 6.58 -7.50
N SER A 145 17.18 7.33 -6.42
CA SER A 145 17.94 8.51 -5.98
C SER A 145 18.16 9.53 -7.11
N LEU A 146 17.10 9.81 -7.88
CA LEU A 146 17.15 10.75 -9.01
C LEU A 146 17.06 12.22 -8.53
N PRO A 147 17.83 13.15 -9.13
CA PRO A 147 17.77 14.57 -8.78
C PRO A 147 16.45 15.26 -9.18
N GLU A 148 16.21 16.46 -8.65
CA GLU A 148 15.12 17.31 -9.14
C GLU A 148 15.28 17.58 -10.64
N ASN A 149 14.18 17.53 -11.38
CA ASN A 149 14.14 17.76 -12.84
C ASN A 149 15.12 16.90 -13.64
N SER A 150 15.18 15.59 -13.37
CA SER A 150 16.10 14.64 -14.02
C SER A 150 15.94 14.49 -15.56
N GLY A 151 14.92 15.11 -16.16
CA GLY A 151 14.70 15.10 -17.60
C GLY A 151 14.54 13.71 -18.21
N LEU A 152 14.87 13.60 -19.51
CA LEU A 152 14.74 12.35 -20.27
C LEU A 152 15.68 11.24 -19.78
N GLU A 153 16.87 11.60 -19.28
CA GLU A 153 17.82 10.62 -18.72
C GLU A 153 17.30 10.01 -17.41
N GLY A 154 16.64 10.81 -16.57
CA GLY A 154 15.93 10.30 -15.41
C GLY A 154 14.78 9.38 -15.79
N LEU A 155 13.99 9.78 -16.79
CA LEU A 155 12.86 9.00 -17.30
C LEU A 155 13.30 7.63 -17.84
N LYS A 156 14.46 7.55 -18.51
CA LYS A 156 14.98 6.27 -19.03
C LYS A 156 15.40 5.29 -17.93
N ARG A 157 15.72 5.78 -16.74
CA ARG A 157 16.12 4.97 -15.58
C ARG A 157 14.92 4.54 -14.73
N ALA A 158 13.84 5.32 -14.75
CA ALA A 158 12.58 5.11 -14.04
C ALA A 158 11.80 3.95 -14.63
#